data_AF-A0A7W0QJF2-F1
#
_entry.id   AF-A0A7W0QJF2-F1
#
_cell.length_a   1.000
_cell.length_b   1.000
_cell.length_c   1.000
_cell.angle_alpha   90.00
_cell.angle_beta   90.00
_cell.angle_gamma   90.00
#
_symmetry.space_group_name_H-M   'P 1'
#
loop_
_entity.id
_entity.type
_entity.pdbx_description
1 polymer ?
#
loop_
_entity_poly.entity_id
_entity_poly.type
_entity_poly.pdbx_seq_one_letter_code
_entity_poly.pdbx_strand_id
1 'polypeptide(L)'
;DLYQWEPTERFDLIAASLYQMPVDPYEEPSGHRPLDYWGRNLLDHFIRLLPRLLAEGGTAYVMQLSILGQTQTGRLFAEGGLQAKVVDFSFFPFGPVFMQNKGQIDRVEQLSDAYHLRFAYEDVMVAYLLEVTRSSSNRDEGAPHDPDRSA
;
A
#
# COMPACT_ATOMS: atom_id res chain seq x y z
N ASP A 1 19.11 0.55 -0.14
CA ASP A 1 17.95 -0.12 -0.78
C ASP A 1 16.99 -0.53 0.32
N LEU A 2 15.68 -0.26 0.18
CA LEU A 2 14.67 -0.64 1.18
C LEU A 2 14.59 -2.16 1.36
N TYR A 3 14.94 -2.95 0.34
CA TYR A 3 14.99 -4.41 0.45
C TYR A 3 16.09 -4.94 1.37
N GLN A 4 17.17 -4.17 1.56
CA GLN A 4 18.32 -4.55 2.39
C GLN A 4 18.36 -3.78 3.71
N TRP A 5 17.36 -2.93 3.95
CA TRP A 5 17.34 -2.09 5.14
C TRP A 5 16.71 -2.83 6.32
N GLU A 6 17.46 -2.91 7.42
CA GLU A 6 16.95 -3.37 8.70
C GLU A 6 16.75 -2.19 9.65
N PRO A 7 15.52 -1.89 10.07
CA PRO A 7 15.27 -0.77 10.95
C PRO A 7 15.75 -1.05 12.37
N THR A 8 16.54 -0.13 12.91
CA THR A 8 17.03 -0.15 14.31
C THR A 8 16.17 0.66 15.26
N GLU A 9 15.29 1.52 14.73
CA GLU A 9 14.40 2.39 15.50
C GLU A 9 12.97 2.37 14.96
N ARG A 10 12.06 2.96 15.75
CA ARG A 10 10.65 3.13 15.40
C ARG A 10 10.35 4.61 15.21
N PHE A 11 9.36 4.92 14.37
CA PHE A 11 8.99 6.27 13.96
C PHE A 11 7.55 6.58 14.35
N ASP A 12 7.34 7.79 14.86
CA ASP A 12 6.00 8.33 15.14
C ASP A 12 5.26 8.74 13.86
N LEU A 13 6.01 9.14 12.84
CA LEU A 13 5.50 9.56 11.54
C LEU A 13 6.33 8.96 10.41
N ILE A 14 5.65 8.35 9.44
CA ILE A 14 6.25 7.84 8.21
C ILE A 14 5.48 8.42 7.03
N ALA A 15 6.19 8.87 5.99
CA ALA A 15 5.59 9.28 4.72
C ALA A 15 6.26 8.50 3.57
N ALA A 16 5.46 7.87 2.73
CA ALA A 16 5.95 7.01 1.65
C ALA A 16 5.21 7.25 0.33
N SER A 17 5.96 7.70 -0.68
CA SER A 17 5.54 7.77 -2.08
C SER A 17 6.47 6.89 -2.90
N LEU A 18 6.09 5.62 -3.06
CA LEU A 18 6.93 4.58 -3.65
C LEU A 18 6.67 4.44 -5.15
N TYR A 19 7.67 3.94 -5.88
CA TYR A 19 7.52 3.58 -7.29
C TYR A 19 6.51 2.44 -7.45
N GLN A 20 5.56 2.65 -8.37
CA GLN A 20 4.39 1.79 -8.59
C GLN A 20 4.12 1.73 -10.10
N MET A 21 4.56 0.65 -10.76
CA MET A 21 4.40 0.48 -12.21
C MET A 21 4.38 -1.00 -12.57
N PRO A 22 3.25 -1.52 -13.07
CA PRO A 22 3.22 -2.82 -13.75
C PRO A 22 4.16 -2.84 -14.96
N VAL A 23 5.01 -3.86 -15.06
CA VAL A 23 5.97 -4.05 -16.15
C VAL A 23 5.74 -5.39 -16.84
N ASP A 24 5.65 -5.40 -18.17
CA ASP A 24 5.53 -6.65 -18.93
C ASP A 24 6.83 -7.47 -18.81
N PRO A 25 6.79 -8.70 -18.30
CA PRO A 25 7.98 -9.53 -18.10
C PRO A 25 8.55 -10.08 -19.41
N TYR A 26 7.82 -9.97 -20.53
CA TYR A 26 8.22 -10.46 -21.84
C TYR A 26 8.78 -9.35 -22.75
N GLU A 27 8.62 -8.08 -22.39
CA GLU A 27 9.29 -6.98 -23.08
C GLU A 27 10.78 -6.92 -22.68
N GLU A 28 11.63 -6.44 -23.60
CA GLU A 28 13.04 -6.24 -23.28
C GLU A 28 13.18 -5.27 -22.09
N PRO A 29 13.93 -5.64 -21.03
CA PRO A 29 14.11 -4.76 -19.88
C PRO A 29 14.79 -3.45 -20.32
N SER A 30 13.99 -2.40 -20.52
CA SER A 30 14.49 -1.08 -20.88
C SER A 30 14.91 -0.32 -19.62
N GLY A 31 15.92 -0.84 -18.90
CA GLY A 31 16.60 -0.11 -17.82
C GLY A 31 17.04 -0.95 -16.61
N HIS A 32 17.51 -0.25 -15.58
CA HIS A 32 18.02 -0.83 -14.32
C HIS A 32 16.93 -1.20 -13.30
N ARG A 33 15.65 -1.13 -13.68
CA ARG A 33 14.54 -1.32 -12.73
C ARG A 33 14.13 -2.80 -12.68
N PRO A 34 13.86 -3.34 -11.49
CA PRO A 34 13.46 -4.73 -11.35
C PRO A 34 12.13 -5.00 -12.07
N LEU A 35 12.04 -6.17 -12.69
CA LEU A 35 10.79 -6.65 -13.29
C LEU A 35 9.74 -6.82 -12.19
N ASP A 36 8.56 -6.22 -12.40
CA ASP A 36 7.45 -6.27 -11.47
C ASP A 36 6.14 -6.31 -12.25
N TYR A 37 5.67 -7.53 -12.52
CA TYR A 37 4.44 -7.77 -13.27
C TYR A 37 3.25 -6.96 -12.73
N TRP A 38 3.13 -6.89 -11.40
CA TRP A 38 2.01 -6.25 -10.72
C TRP A 38 2.28 -4.79 -10.37
N GLY A 39 3.53 -4.34 -10.45
CA GLY A 39 3.96 -3.01 -9.99
C GLY A 39 3.88 -2.83 -8.47
N ARG A 40 3.79 -3.93 -7.71
CA ARG A 40 3.48 -3.93 -6.28
C ARG A 40 4.64 -4.27 -5.36
N ASN A 41 5.75 -4.80 -5.87
CA ASN A 41 6.79 -5.41 -5.04
C ASN A 41 7.33 -4.45 -3.96
N LEU A 42 7.62 -3.21 -4.33
CA LEU A 42 8.15 -2.22 -3.39
C LEU A 42 7.10 -1.78 -2.36
N LEU A 43 5.85 -1.60 -2.80
CA LEU A 43 4.73 -1.25 -1.92
C LEU A 43 4.44 -2.37 -0.92
N ASP A 44 4.29 -3.60 -1.40
CA ASP A 44 4.00 -4.77 -0.59
C ASP A 44 5.15 -5.07 0.39
N HIS A 45 6.40 -4.89 -0.03
CA HIS A 45 7.57 -4.99 0.86
C HIS A 45 7.52 -3.95 1.97
N PHE A 46 7.28 -2.68 1.62
CA PHE A 46 7.18 -1.60 2.60
C PHE A 46 6.03 -1.82 3.59
N ILE A 47 4.85 -2.24 3.13
CA ILE A 47 3.71 -2.54 4.01
C ILE A 47 4.08 -3.62 5.03
N ARG A 48 4.80 -4.68 4.62
CA ARG A 48 5.28 -5.72 5.55
C ARG A 48 6.31 -5.22 6.56
N LEU A 49 7.04 -4.15 6.25
CA LEU A 49 7.97 -3.52 7.19
C LEU A 49 7.27 -2.62 8.21
N LEU A 50 6.12 -2.00 7.87
CA LEU A 50 5.43 -1.02 8.72
C LEU A 50 5.22 -1.47 10.18
N PRO A 51 4.84 -2.73 10.51
CA PRO A 51 4.69 -3.16 11.90
C PRO A 51 5.99 -3.14 12.71
N ARG A 52 7.15 -3.15 12.06
CA ARG A 52 8.46 -2.97 12.72
C ARG A 52 8.87 -1.50 12.78
N LEU A 53 8.43 -0.69 11.82
CA LEU A 53 8.80 0.72 11.71
C LEU A 53 7.96 1.64 12.58
N LEU A 54 6.67 1.37 12.75
CA LEU A 54 5.79 2.27 13.49
C LEU A 54 6.03 2.18 14.99
N ALA A 55 6.15 3.34 15.64
CA ALA A 55 6.08 3.47 17.09
C ALA A 55 4.67 3.12 17.60
N GLU A 56 4.52 3.03 18.92
CA GLU A 56 3.19 2.96 19.53
C GLU A 56 2.48 4.30 19.34
N GLY A 57 1.24 4.29 18.84
CA GLY A 57 0.51 5.51 18.46
C GLY A 57 1.01 6.20 17.18
N GLY A 58 2.06 5.69 16.54
CA GLY A 58 2.60 6.25 15.31
C GLY A 58 1.67 6.07 14.10
N THR A 59 1.86 6.92 13.09
CA THR A 59 1.06 6.96 11.86
C THR A 59 1.95 6.92 10.62
N ALA A 60 1.54 6.17 9.60
CA ALA A 60 2.15 6.20 8.28
C ALA A 60 1.17 6.75 7.23
N TYR A 61 1.66 7.63 6.37
CA TYR A 61 0.97 8.11 5.18
C TYR A 61 1.59 7.46 3.95
N VAL A 62 0.79 6.66 3.24
CA VAL A 62 1.27 5.86 2.10
C VAL A 62 0.46 6.20 0.87
N MET A 63 1.13 6.62 -0.21
CA MET A 63 0.49 6.84 -1.49
C MET A 63 0.30 5.50 -2.22
N GLN A 64 -0.91 5.22 -2.69
CA GLN A 64 -1.21 4.08 -3.56
C GLN A 64 -1.94 4.51 -4.83
N LEU A 65 -1.48 4.03 -5.98
CA LEU A 65 -2.14 4.23 -7.28
C LEU A 65 -3.23 3.17 -7.51
N SER A 66 -4.37 3.58 -8.08
CA SER A 66 -5.51 2.70 -8.36
C SER A 66 -5.18 1.54 -9.32
N ILE A 67 -4.17 1.70 -10.16
CA ILE A 67 -3.68 0.69 -11.12
C ILE A 67 -2.99 -0.53 -10.47
N LEU A 68 -2.88 -0.57 -9.14
CA LEU A 68 -2.33 -1.71 -8.39
C LEU A 68 -3.40 -2.57 -7.70
N GLY A 69 -4.65 -2.09 -7.62
CA GLY A 69 -5.71 -2.75 -6.84
C GLY A 69 -5.55 -2.58 -5.33
N GLN A 70 -6.62 -2.73 -4.56
CA GLN A 70 -6.63 -2.48 -3.11
C GLN A 70 -6.80 -3.74 -2.27
N THR A 71 -7.32 -4.81 -2.84
CA THR A 71 -7.61 -6.07 -2.13
C THR A 71 -6.36 -6.64 -1.49
N GLN A 72 -5.26 -6.71 -2.24
CA GLN A 72 -3.97 -7.19 -1.73
C GLN A 72 -3.38 -6.26 -0.67
N THR A 73 -3.52 -4.94 -0.83
CA THR A 73 -3.09 -3.95 0.19
C THR A 73 -3.84 -4.17 1.50
N GLY A 74 -5.17 -4.27 1.45
CA GLY A 74 -6.01 -4.50 2.63
C GLY A 74 -5.65 -5.81 3.34
N ARG A 75 -5.40 -6.88 2.59
CA ARG A 75 -4.92 -8.16 3.16
C ARG A 75 -3.60 -7.99 3.90
N LEU A 76 -2.61 -7.31 3.31
CA LEU A 76 -1.32 -7.10 3.94
C LEU A 76 -1.40 -6.22 5.20
N PHE A 77 -2.26 -5.21 5.22
CA PHE A 77 -2.51 -4.44 6.43
C PHE A 77 -3.12 -5.32 7.53
N ALA A 78 -4.15 -6.10 7.22
CA ALA A 78 -4.78 -7.00 8.18
C ALA A 78 -3.78 -8.02 8.75
N GLU A 79 -2.98 -8.67 7.89
CA GLU A 79 -1.92 -9.61 8.29
C GLU A 79 -0.84 -8.96 9.16
N GLY A 80 -0.55 -7.67 8.93
CA GLY A 80 0.41 -6.89 9.71
C GLY A 80 -0.13 -6.34 11.03
N GLY A 81 -1.40 -6.59 11.38
CA GLY A 81 -2.06 -5.94 12.52
C GLY A 81 -2.16 -4.43 12.36
N LEU A 82 -2.37 -3.98 11.12
CA LEU A 82 -2.53 -2.58 10.74
C LEU A 82 -3.96 -2.33 10.27
N GLN A 83 -4.41 -1.10 10.44
CA GLN A 83 -5.64 -0.58 9.86
C GLN A 83 -5.30 0.63 8.99
N ALA A 84 -6.08 0.83 7.94
CA ALA A 84 -5.87 1.95 7.04
C ALA A 84 -7.20 2.56 6.60
N LYS A 85 -7.19 3.87 6.33
CA LYS A 85 -8.28 4.59 5.68
C LYS A 85 -7.73 5.53 4.62
N VAL A 86 -8.52 5.80 3.59
CA VAL A 86 -8.22 6.86 2.63
C VAL A 86 -8.51 8.20 3.30
N VAL A 87 -7.50 9.07 3.37
CA VAL A 87 -7.64 10.42 3.94
C VAL A 87 -7.62 11.53 2.90
N ASP A 88 -7.07 11.24 1.71
CA ASP A 88 -7.08 12.15 0.57
C ASP A 88 -6.95 11.35 -0.74
N PHE A 89 -7.31 11.98 -1.86
CA PHE A 89 -7.07 11.43 -3.19
C PHE A 89 -6.91 12.52 -4.25
N SER A 90 -6.18 12.20 -5.32
CA SER A 90 -6.09 13.05 -6.50
C SER A 90 -6.15 12.24 -7.79
N PHE A 91 -6.55 12.90 -8.87
CA PHE A 91 -6.53 12.32 -10.21
C PHE A 91 -5.20 12.62 -10.88
N PHE A 92 -4.52 11.58 -11.37
CA PHE A 92 -3.22 11.68 -12.03
C PHE A 92 -3.31 11.16 -13.47
N PRO A 93 -3.21 12.03 -14.48
CA PRO A 93 -3.23 11.61 -15.88
C PRO A 93 -2.08 10.69 -16.23
N PHE A 94 -2.30 9.76 -17.16
CA PHE A 94 -1.26 8.87 -17.65
C PHE A 94 -0.23 9.70 -18.43
N GLY A 95 0.93 9.93 -17.79
CA GLY A 95 2.10 10.47 -18.47
C GLY A 95 2.71 9.46 -19.46
N PRO A 96 3.74 9.86 -20.22
CA PRO A 96 4.33 9.02 -21.27
C PRO A 96 4.73 7.61 -20.82
N VAL A 97 5.25 7.47 -19.60
CA VAL A 97 5.67 6.17 -19.05
C VAL A 97 4.47 5.24 -18.80
N PHE A 98 3.37 5.77 -18.27
CA PHE A 98 2.14 4.98 -18.06
C PHE A 98 1.49 4.61 -19.39
N MET A 99 1.52 5.52 -20.37
CA MET A 99 1.03 5.23 -21.72
C MET A 99 1.85 4.13 -22.42
N GLN A 100 3.18 4.12 -22.25
CA GLN A 100 4.03 3.06 -22.77
C GLN A 100 3.72 1.69 -22.14
N ASN A 101 3.39 1.67 -20.84
CA ASN A 101 3.08 0.44 -20.10
C ASN A 101 1.57 0.13 -20.09
N LYS A 102 0.75 0.82 -20.89
CA LYS A 102 -0.72 0.70 -20.85
C LYS A 102 -1.18 -0.73 -21.10
N GLY A 103 -0.56 -1.46 -22.03
CA GLY A 103 -0.91 -2.86 -22.29
C GLY A 103 -0.79 -3.75 -21.05
N GLN A 104 0.28 -3.58 -20.27
CA GLN A 104 0.46 -4.32 -19.02
C GLN A 104 -0.45 -3.81 -17.90
N ILE A 105 -0.69 -2.50 -17.81
CA ILE A 105 -1.65 -1.94 -16.84
C ILE A 105 -3.04 -2.54 -17.08
N ASP A 106 -3.52 -2.51 -18.33
CA ASP A 106 -4.80 -3.11 -18.73
C ASP A 106 -4.86 -4.60 -18.38
N ARG A 107 -3.72 -5.31 -18.48
CA ARG A 107 -3.64 -6.71 -18.11
C ARG A 107 -3.79 -6.93 -16.60
N VAL A 108 -3.16 -6.11 -15.78
CA VAL A 108 -3.30 -6.16 -14.31
C VAL A 108 -4.74 -5.86 -13.90
N GLU A 109 -5.38 -4.87 -14.52
CA GLU A 109 -6.78 -4.51 -14.25
C GLU A 109 -7.75 -5.65 -14.56
N GLN A 110 -7.53 -6.40 -15.65
CA GLN A 110 -8.35 -7.58 -15.97
C GLN A 110 -8.25 -8.71 -14.94
N LEU A 111 -7.16 -8.76 -14.18
CA LEU A 111 -6.84 -9.87 -13.27
C LEU A 111 -7.04 -9.50 -11.79
N SER A 112 -7.43 -8.26 -11.49
CA SER A 112 -7.50 -7.74 -10.13
C SER A 112 -8.61 -6.71 -9.97
N ASP A 113 -8.63 -6.04 -8.82
CA ASP A 113 -9.47 -4.87 -8.55
C ASP A 113 -8.77 -3.54 -8.88
N ALA A 114 -7.64 -3.60 -9.60
CA ALA A 114 -6.99 -2.42 -10.15
C ALA A 114 -7.85 -1.76 -11.23
N TYR A 115 -7.72 -0.45 -11.37
CA TYR A 115 -8.42 0.29 -12.40
C TYR A 115 -7.77 1.64 -12.72
N HIS A 116 -8.06 2.13 -13.92
CA HIS A 116 -7.99 3.54 -14.28
C HIS A 116 -9.37 4.04 -14.67
N LEU A 117 -9.51 5.35 -14.71
CA LEU A 117 -10.68 6.05 -15.21
C LEU A 117 -10.37 6.68 -16.55
N ARG A 118 -11.41 6.89 -17.35
CA ARG A 118 -11.31 7.64 -18.59
C ARG A 118 -12.14 8.92 -18.49
N PHE A 119 -11.46 10.06 -18.54
CA PHE A 119 -12.10 11.38 -18.62
C PHE A 119 -11.96 11.91 -20.04
N ALA A 120 -13.07 11.95 -20.78
CA ALA A 120 -13.08 12.25 -22.21
C ALA A 120 -12.09 11.35 -23.00
N TYR A 121 -10.94 11.90 -23.37
CA TYR A 121 -9.91 11.22 -24.16
C TYR A 121 -8.66 10.86 -23.37
N GLU A 122 -8.64 11.11 -22.05
CA GLU A 122 -7.48 10.91 -21.20
C GLU A 122 -7.70 9.75 -20.22
N ASP A 123 -6.70 8.86 -20.14
CA ASP A 123 -6.60 7.85 -19.09
C ASP A 123 -6.01 8.49 -17.83
N VAL A 124 -6.67 8.26 -16.70
CA VAL A 124 -6.33 8.88 -15.41
C VAL A 124 -6.44 7.83 -14.32
N MET A 125 -5.42 7.72 -13.47
CA MET A 125 -5.51 6.93 -12.23
C MET A 125 -5.87 7.79 -11.04
N VAL A 126 -6.31 7.14 -9.98
CA VAL A 126 -6.47 7.77 -8.67
C VAL A 126 -5.23 7.49 -7.84
N ALA A 127 -4.61 8.55 -7.32
CA ALA A 127 -3.56 8.46 -6.31
C ALA A 127 -4.20 8.68 -4.93
N TYR A 128 -4.33 7.60 -4.17
CA TYR A 128 -4.87 7.62 -2.81
C TYR A 128 -3.78 7.90 -1.79
N LEU A 129 -4.09 8.74 -0.80
CA LEU A 129 -3.32 8.85 0.43
C LEU A 129 -3.97 7.99 1.51
N LEU A 130 -3.25 6.96 1.95
CA LEU A 130 -3.68 6.06 3.01
C LEU A 130 -3.06 6.51 4.32
N GLU A 131 -3.89 6.80 5.32
CA GLU A 131 -3.45 6.89 6.72
C GLU A 131 -3.49 5.48 7.31
N VAL A 132 -2.34 5.00 7.75
CA VAL A 132 -2.13 3.65 8.28
C VAL A 132 -1.68 3.76 9.73
N THR A 133 -2.36 3.04 10.61
CA THR A 133 -2.01 2.93 12.03
C THR A 133 -1.98 1.46 12.46
N ARG A 134 -1.40 1.17 13.61
CA ARG A 134 -1.57 -0.14 14.25
C ARG A 134 -3.04 -0.33 14.61
N SER A 135 -3.58 -1.50 14.33
CA SER A 135 -4.88 -1.88 14.87
C SER A 135 -4.77 -1.87 16.39
N SER A 136 -5.66 -1.13 17.06
CA SER A 136 -5.85 -1.31 18.49
C SER A 136 -6.34 -2.74 18.68
N SER A 137 -5.49 -3.64 19.16
CA SER A 137 -6.00 -4.90 19.67
C SER A 137 -7.05 -4.55 20.72
N ASN A 138 -8.18 -5.23 20.66
CA ASN A 138 -9.29 -5.08 21.60
C ASN A 138 -8.81 -5.46 23.01
N ARG A 139 -8.03 -4.58 23.66
CA ARG A 139 -7.71 -4.64 25.09
C ARG A 139 -8.88 -3.99 25.83
N ASP A 140 -10.07 -4.59 25.72
CA ASP A 140 -11.22 -4.31 26.60
C ASP A 140 -12.39 -5.26 26.32
N GLU A 141 -12.13 -6.56 26.11
CA GLU A 141 -13.12 -7.56 26.55
C GLU A 141 -12.84 -7.86 28.02
N GLY A 142 -13.70 -7.30 28.86
CA GLY A 142 -13.53 -7.19 30.30
C GLY A 142 -13.15 -8.49 30.98
N ALA A 143 -12.13 -8.42 31.82
CA ALA A 143 -11.97 -9.38 32.91
C ALA A 143 -13.29 -9.36 33.74
N PRO A 144 -13.90 -10.52 34.03
CA PRO A 144 -15.06 -10.54 34.90
C PRO A 144 -14.67 -9.96 36.25
N HIS A 145 -15.45 -8.99 36.73
CA HIS A 145 -15.39 -8.53 38.11
C HIS A 145 -15.67 -9.73 39.00
N ASP A 146 -14.66 -10.20 39.73
CA ASP A 146 -14.78 -11.20 40.78
C ASP A 146 -15.23 -10.48 42.06
N PRO A 147 -16.47 -10.69 42.55
CA PRO A 147 -16.97 -10.04 43.76
C PRO A 147 -16.48 -10.70 45.05
N ASP A 148 -15.72 -11.80 44.99
CA ASP A 148 -15.47 -12.65 46.17
C ASP A 148 -14.16 -12.37 46.92
N ARG A 149 -13.53 -11.20 46.71
CA ARG A 149 -12.37 -10.73 47.49
C ARG A 149 -12.73 -9.78 48.63
N SER A 150 -13.85 -10.02 49.29
CA SER A 150 -14.20 -9.35 50.55
C SER A 150 -14.76 -10.36 51.55
N ALA A 151 -13.87 -11.14 52.14
CA ALA A 151 -14.06 -11.83 53.42
C ALA A 151 -12.69 -12.12 54.06
#